data_AF-A0A497GDV2-F1
#
_entry.id   AF-A0A497GDV2-F1
#
_cell.length_a   1.000
_cell.length_b   1.000
_cell.length_c   1.000
_cell.angle_alpha   90.00
_cell.angle_beta   90.00
_cell.angle_gamma   90.00
#
_symmetry.space_group_name_H-M   'P 1'
#
loop_
_entity.id
_entity.type
_entity.pdbx_description
1 polymer ?
#
loop_
_entity_poly.entity_id
_entity_poly.type
_entity_poly.pdbx_seq_one_letter_code
_entity_poly.pdbx_strand_id
1 'polypeptide(L)'
;FGPPYGVKRVKLMDERVEYLQEASHVDVVEKLQPGCFDFTSDFIVTNLRVSKGRWVTLVEEERPTYYTIYKHEFLAQAYEEYRRVKARWGEEANLWRDYLRGSLRSEVICTMHPPLEGFGLYLEVPYKVIWIVEGEGVRSMVVGGRTYVYRPRRVVDVPSTTMGRYEDYSYGRMYELDPRIDLGLARLGLALIKVVLRRVFRIGLKRISYDLSTIGGRKLLVLFEDDAAGLIEKLDWLEVKRAVEEYEPDELDEVLIESVDETAHAKLVEIGFNWDLARAHALAVLDTIISSEKLRLKLRGLEVVIPRPSRALKLLSLDVLRLPLTEDEEVALLFLATYNGEEAECHRLLKEFYLIDRSAAAVLQAIADYVNQGFTLIVHDFDRVVADLEAGGLAGLKALLTGLRADGKIMDTSDLLLTVFNVKVGADEVASYLGFEREFTIDDVRREYEESMRRIRSLPYSKWLAFTQYLSKKTESYLRERAQNIYLAFLALRSITERLKTVAEAGEW
;
A
#
# COMPACT_ATOMS: atom_id res chain seq x y z
N PHE A 1 -21.37 -6.37 -6.98
CA PHE A 1 -22.76 -5.84 -7.09
C PHE A 1 -23.53 -6.11 -5.81
N GLY A 2 -23.83 -5.07 -5.05
CA GLY A 2 -24.76 -5.18 -3.92
C GLY A 2 -26.19 -5.53 -4.39
N PRO A 3 -27.05 -6.07 -3.51
CA PRO A 3 -28.48 -6.20 -3.77
C PRO A 3 -29.09 -4.94 -4.44
N PRO A 4 -30.10 -5.10 -5.32
CA PRO A 4 -30.73 -3.97 -6.02
C PRO A 4 -31.55 -3.04 -5.09
N TYR A 5 -31.63 -3.36 -3.79
CA TYR A 5 -32.36 -2.61 -2.77
C TYR A 5 -31.37 -2.07 -1.74
N GLY A 6 -31.68 -0.93 -1.14
CA GLY A 6 -30.83 -0.37 -0.09
C GLY A 6 -30.87 -1.21 1.19
N VAL A 7 -29.87 -1.01 2.03
CA VAL A 7 -29.81 -1.61 3.36
C VAL A 7 -30.85 -0.92 4.24
N LYS A 8 -31.71 -1.71 4.88
CA LYS A 8 -32.75 -1.18 5.77
C LYS A 8 -32.10 -0.48 6.97
N ARG A 9 -32.71 0.63 7.40
CA ARG A 9 -32.29 1.40 8.57
C ARG A 9 -33.47 1.55 9.51
N VAL A 10 -33.23 1.41 10.82
CA VAL A 10 -34.25 1.60 11.84
C VAL A 10 -33.76 2.42 13.02
N LYS A 11 -34.62 3.32 13.49
CA LYS A 11 -34.49 3.96 14.79
C LYS A 11 -35.09 3.07 15.85
N LEU A 12 -34.29 2.71 16.84
CA LEU A 12 -34.75 2.06 18.06
C LEU A 12 -35.09 3.15 19.08
N MET A 13 -36.38 3.27 19.40
CA MET A 13 -36.87 4.08 20.53
C MET A 13 -37.51 3.16 21.55
N ASP A 14 -37.66 3.61 22.79
CA ASP A 14 -38.03 2.79 23.96
C ASP A 14 -39.16 1.77 23.69
N GLU A 15 -40.21 2.17 22.96
CA GLU A 15 -41.37 1.30 22.65
C GLU A 15 -41.69 1.18 21.15
N ARG A 16 -40.85 1.73 20.26
CA ARG A 16 -41.15 1.76 18.82
C ARG A 16 -39.91 1.62 17.95
N VAL A 17 -40.10 0.92 16.84
CA VAL A 17 -39.14 0.82 15.75
C VAL A 17 -39.66 1.66 14.59
N GLU A 18 -38.90 2.67 14.18
CA GLU A 18 -39.25 3.53 13.05
C GLU A 18 -38.27 3.26 11.91
N TYR A 19 -38.80 2.94 10.73
CA TYR A 19 -37.97 2.73 9.54
C TYR A 19 -37.52 4.07 8.95
N LEU A 20 -36.24 4.15 8.60
CA LEU A 20 -35.65 5.28 7.91
C LEU A 20 -35.55 5.01 6.41
N GLN A 21 -35.18 6.05 5.66
CA GLN A 21 -34.75 5.89 4.28
C GLN A 21 -33.57 4.91 4.23
N GLU A 22 -33.66 3.93 3.33
CA GLU A 22 -32.62 2.94 3.12
C GLU A 22 -31.29 3.60 2.76
N ALA A 23 -30.19 3.01 3.23
CA ALA A 23 -28.85 3.42 2.84
C ALA A 23 -28.33 2.61 1.66
N SER A 24 -27.42 3.19 0.88
CA SER A 24 -26.66 2.41 -0.08
C SER A 24 -25.70 1.46 0.63
N HIS A 25 -25.27 0.39 -0.06
CA HIS A 25 -24.25 -0.51 0.49
C HIS A 25 -22.92 0.20 0.76
N VAL A 26 -22.58 1.20 -0.05
CA VAL A 26 -21.40 2.07 0.13
C VAL A 26 -21.53 2.88 1.41
N ASP A 27 -22.66 3.56 1.62
CA ASP A 27 -22.87 4.36 2.84
C ASP A 27 -22.81 3.51 4.10
N VAL A 28 -23.24 2.24 4.04
CA VAL A 28 -23.08 1.33 5.18
C VAL A 28 -21.60 1.10 5.49
N VAL A 29 -20.78 0.85 4.47
CA VAL A 29 -19.35 0.63 4.63
C VAL A 29 -18.63 1.90 5.09
N GLU A 30 -18.89 3.04 4.45
CA GLU A 30 -18.15 4.29 4.66
C GLU A 30 -18.66 5.16 5.82
N LYS A 31 -19.94 5.03 6.21
CA LYS A 31 -20.60 6.02 7.08
C LYS A 31 -21.45 5.41 8.20
N LEU A 32 -22.00 4.20 8.03
CA LEU A 32 -22.94 3.61 8.98
C LEU A 32 -22.37 2.35 9.65
N GLN A 33 -21.29 2.51 10.38
CA GLN A 33 -20.72 1.48 11.25
C GLN A 33 -21.05 1.75 12.72
N PRO A 34 -21.11 0.72 13.60
CA PRO A 34 -21.38 0.94 15.01
C PRO A 34 -20.39 1.96 15.61
N GLY A 35 -20.91 3.01 16.23
CA GLY A 35 -20.12 4.16 16.69
C GLY A 35 -20.21 5.39 15.80
N CYS A 36 -20.77 5.29 14.59
CA CYS A 36 -20.92 6.43 13.70
C CYS A 36 -22.16 7.25 14.04
N PHE A 37 -22.01 8.58 14.02
CA PHE A 37 -23.11 9.51 14.00
C PHE A 37 -23.71 9.57 12.60
N ASP A 38 -25.00 9.35 12.52
CA ASP A 38 -25.75 9.51 11.28
C ASP A 38 -26.33 10.92 11.21
N PHE A 39 -25.68 11.76 10.39
CA PHE A 39 -26.07 13.16 10.17
C PHE A 39 -27.42 13.34 9.47
N THR A 40 -28.02 12.27 8.92
CA THR A 40 -29.35 12.34 8.30
C THR A 40 -30.47 12.13 9.33
N SER A 41 -30.17 11.43 10.43
CA SER A 41 -31.14 11.06 11.45
C SER A 41 -30.90 11.70 12.81
N ASP A 42 -29.71 12.27 13.02
CA ASP A 42 -29.11 12.74 14.28
C ASP A 42 -28.98 11.64 15.36
N PHE A 43 -28.84 10.39 14.93
CA PHE A 43 -28.72 9.22 15.81
C PHE A 43 -27.30 8.66 15.75
N ILE A 44 -26.98 7.72 16.64
CA ILE A 44 -25.75 6.95 16.61
C ILE A 44 -26.05 5.51 16.21
N VAL A 45 -25.28 4.97 15.27
CA VAL A 45 -25.36 3.56 14.88
C VAL A 45 -24.86 2.72 16.05
N THR A 46 -25.70 1.82 16.55
CA THR A 46 -25.35 0.96 17.68
C THR A 46 -25.07 -0.47 17.26
N ASN A 47 -25.63 -0.93 16.15
CA ASN A 47 -25.50 -2.32 15.72
C ASN A 47 -25.77 -2.50 14.22
N LEU A 48 -25.20 -3.55 13.65
CA LEU A 48 -25.43 -4.01 12.28
C LEU A 48 -25.85 -5.48 12.30
N ARG A 49 -27.00 -5.81 11.69
CA ARG A 49 -27.38 -7.22 11.46
C ARG A 49 -26.78 -7.68 10.15
N VAL A 50 -26.19 -8.87 10.16
CA VAL A 50 -25.58 -9.49 8.98
C VAL A 50 -26.24 -10.81 8.62
N SER A 51 -26.29 -11.12 7.33
CA SER A 51 -26.68 -12.43 6.81
C SER A 51 -25.46 -13.34 6.58
N LYS A 52 -25.70 -14.56 6.08
CA LYS A 52 -24.62 -15.46 5.65
C LYS A 52 -23.76 -14.75 4.59
N GLY A 53 -22.44 -14.73 4.81
CA GLY A 53 -21.49 -14.02 3.94
C GLY A 53 -21.12 -12.60 4.37
N ARG A 54 -21.50 -12.17 5.60
CA ARG A 54 -21.19 -10.84 6.17
C ARG A 54 -21.84 -9.65 5.45
N TRP A 55 -22.88 -9.90 4.65
CA TRP A 55 -23.69 -8.83 4.07
C TRP A 55 -24.59 -8.21 5.13
N VAL A 56 -24.50 -6.89 5.30
CA VAL A 56 -25.35 -6.14 6.22
C VAL A 56 -26.77 -6.09 5.68
N THR A 57 -27.74 -6.44 6.51
CA THR A 57 -29.18 -6.47 6.18
C THR A 57 -29.99 -5.41 6.92
N LEU A 58 -29.52 -4.93 8.07
CA LEU A 58 -30.18 -3.91 8.87
C LEU A 58 -29.14 -3.08 9.64
N VAL A 59 -29.30 -1.76 9.61
CA VAL A 59 -28.60 -0.81 10.47
C VAL A 59 -29.55 -0.39 11.61
N GLU A 60 -29.08 -0.51 12.85
CA GLU A 60 -29.82 -0.10 14.04
C GLU A 60 -29.20 1.18 14.62
N GLU A 61 -30.05 2.19 14.81
CA GLU A 61 -29.67 3.52 15.29
C GLU A 61 -30.42 3.86 16.58
N GLU A 62 -29.73 4.40 17.58
CA GLU A 62 -30.30 4.88 18.85
C GLU A 62 -29.99 6.36 19.05
N ARG A 63 -30.78 7.05 19.88
CA ARG A 63 -30.47 8.45 20.24
C ARG A 63 -29.15 8.51 21.02
N PRO A 64 -28.26 9.49 20.76
CA PRO A 64 -26.98 9.61 21.45
C PRO A 64 -27.15 10.19 22.88
N THR A 65 -27.92 9.49 23.71
CA THR A 65 -28.14 9.82 25.13
C THR A 65 -27.09 9.16 26.02
N TYR A 66 -26.88 9.67 27.23
CA TYR A 66 -26.00 9.00 28.20
C TYR A 66 -26.40 7.54 28.45
N TYR A 67 -27.71 7.26 28.48
CA TYR A 67 -28.19 5.88 28.60
C TYR A 67 -27.68 5.00 27.45
N THR A 68 -27.86 5.43 26.19
CA THR A 68 -27.37 4.70 25.01
C THR A 68 -25.84 4.57 25.01
N ILE A 69 -25.11 5.63 25.34
CA ILE A 69 -23.64 5.61 25.40
C ILE A 69 -23.14 4.58 26.42
N TYR A 70 -23.72 4.53 27.62
CA TYR A 70 -23.30 3.57 28.66
C TYR A 70 -23.91 2.17 28.51
N LYS A 71 -24.98 2.02 27.72
CA LYS A 71 -25.58 0.72 27.37
C LYS A 71 -24.66 -0.10 26.46
N HIS A 72 -23.91 0.55 25.58
CA HIS A 72 -23.01 -0.10 24.62
C HIS A 72 -21.55 0.09 25.03
N GLU A 73 -20.85 -0.99 25.37
CA GLU A 73 -19.49 -0.94 25.93
C GLU A 73 -18.51 -0.13 25.05
N PHE A 74 -18.54 -0.33 23.73
CA PHE A 74 -17.65 0.37 22.81
C PHE A 74 -17.89 1.89 22.77
N LEU A 75 -19.14 2.33 22.94
CA LEU A 75 -19.49 3.76 23.03
C LEU A 75 -19.04 4.33 24.36
N ALA A 76 -19.22 3.59 25.46
CA ALA A 76 -18.79 4.02 26.80
C ALA A 76 -17.27 4.25 26.84
N GLN A 77 -16.49 3.31 26.28
CA GLN A 77 -15.04 3.44 26.20
C GLN A 77 -14.61 4.66 25.37
N ALA A 78 -15.17 4.82 24.15
CA ALA A 78 -14.89 5.98 23.31
C ALA A 78 -15.29 7.30 23.99
N TYR A 79 -16.40 7.31 24.73
CA TYR A 79 -16.88 8.48 25.44
C TYR A 79 -15.94 8.90 26.59
N GLU A 80 -15.42 7.98 27.39
CA GLU A 80 -14.46 8.33 28.45
C GLU A 80 -13.14 8.87 27.86
N GLU A 81 -12.72 8.36 26.71
CA GLU A 81 -11.57 8.88 25.97
C GLU A 81 -11.81 10.29 25.42
N TYR A 82 -12.99 10.54 24.83
CA TYR A 82 -13.42 11.88 24.43
C TYR A 82 -13.43 12.86 25.62
N ARG A 83 -13.99 12.45 26.77
CA ARG A 83 -13.98 13.28 27.99
C ARG A 83 -12.57 13.59 28.46
N ARG A 84 -11.69 12.59 28.43
CA ARG A 84 -10.27 12.77 28.77
C ARG A 84 -9.59 13.77 27.84
N VAL A 85 -9.88 13.73 26.54
CA VAL A 85 -9.38 14.70 25.56
C VAL A 85 -9.85 16.12 25.91
N LYS A 86 -11.16 16.33 26.10
CA LYS A 86 -11.71 17.66 26.43
C LYS A 86 -11.19 18.19 27.76
N ALA A 87 -11.10 17.34 28.78
CA ALA A 87 -10.53 17.69 30.07
C ALA A 87 -9.05 18.14 29.98
N ARG A 88 -8.23 17.48 29.14
CA ARG A 88 -6.84 17.91 28.89
C ARG A 88 -6.74 19.27 28.21
N TRP A 89 -7.77 19.67 27.47
CA TRP A 89 -7.87 21.00 26.87
C TRP A 89 -8.49 22.04 27.81
N GLY A 90 -8.95 21.63 28.99
CA GLY A 90 -9.70 22.51 29.90
C GLY A 90 -11.11 22.81 29.42
N GLU A 91 -11.65 21.99 28.52
CA GLU A 91 -12.97 22.18 27.91
C GLU A 91 -14.02 21.27 28.56
N GLU A 92 -15.27 21.73 28.62
CA GLU A 92 -16.39 20.92 29.08
C GLU A 92 -16.79 19.90 27.99
N ALA A 93 -16.82 18.62 28.34
CA ALA A 93 -17.29 17.57 27.45
C ALA A 93 -18.82 17.61 27.33
N ASN A 94 -19.33 17.82 26.12
CA ASN A 94 -20.75 17.77 25.80
C ASN A 94 -20.95 17.17 24.41
N LEU A 95 -21.19 15.85 24.38
CA LEU A 95 -21.26 15.06 23.15
C LEU A 95 -22.27 15.63 22.14
N TRP A 96 -23.46 16.00 22.60
CA TRP A 96 -24.51 16.52 21.73
C TRP A 96 -24.20 17.93 21.20
N ARG A 97 -23.73 18.83 22.07
CA ARG A 97 -23.33 20.19 21.67
C ARG A 97 -22.18 20.14 20.66
N ASP A 98 -21.19 19.30 20.91
CA ASP A 98 -20.01 19.22 20.09
C ASP A 98 -20.29 18.56 18.74
N TYR A 99 -21.19 17.57 18.71
CA TYR A 99 -21.73 16.98 17.49
C TYR A 99 -22.44 18.03 16.62
N LEU A 100 -23.39 18.77 17.20
CA LEU A 100 -24.14 19.80 16.46
C LEU A 100 -23.26 20.94 15.93
N ARG A 101 -22.15 21.25 16.61
CA ARG A 101 -21.17 22.25 16.17
C ARG A 101 -20.20 21.72 15.10
N GLY A 102 -20.21 20.42 14.80
CA GLY A 102 -19.24 19.77 13.93
C GLY A 102 -17.87 19.54 14.56
N SER A 103 -17.69 19.92 15.84
CA SER A 103 -16.46 19.69 16.61
C SER A 103 -16.30 18.25 17.12
N LEU A 104 -17.34 17.43 16.98
CA LEU A 104 -17.28 15.99 17.16
C LEU A 104 -17.93 15.32 15.95
N ARG A 105 -17.18 14.53 15.20
CA ARG A 105 -17.68 13.76 14.06
C ARG A 105 -17.13 12.35 14.09
N SER A 106 -17.85 11.42 13.47
CA SER A 106 -17.37 10.06 13.25
C SER A 106 -16.88 9.88 11.82
N GLU A 107 -15.87 9.03 11.64
CA GLU A 107 -15.36 8.62 10.34
C GLU A 107 -15.09 7.12 10.35
N VAL A 108 -15.44 6.43 9.26
CA VAL A 108 -15.03 5.04 9.05
C VAL A 108 -13.74 5.04 8.25
N ILE A 109 -12.72 4.40 8.79
CA ILE A 109 -11.50 4.13 8.06
C ILE A 109 -11.69 2.82 7.31
N CYS A 110 -11.65 2.88 5.99
CA CYS A 110 -11.76 1.71 5.11
C CYS A 110 -10.39 1.24 4.61
N THR A 111 -10.27 -0.07 4.41
CA THR A 111 -9.19 -0.67 3.64
C THR A 111 -9.70 -0.89 2.22
N MET A 112 -8.99 -0.32 1.26
CA MET A 112 -9.31 -0.41 -0.16
C MET A 112 -8.43 -1.45 -0.84
N HIS A 113 -9.05 -2.24 -1.71
CA HIS A 113 -8.42 -3.29 -2.48
C HIS A 113 -8.78 -3.08 -3.96
N PRO A 114 -8.14 -2.10 -4.61
CA PRO A 114 -8.38 -1.82 -6.02
C PRO A 114 -7.75 -2.88 -6.93
N PRO A 115 -8.16 -2.94 -8.21
CA PRO A 115 -7.46 -3.73 -9.22
C PRO A 115 -6.05 -3.15 -9.45
N LEU A 116 -5.10 -4.03 -9.80
CA LEU A 116 -3.68 -3.67 -9.86
C LEU A 116 -3.14 -3.60 -11.30
N GLU A 117 -3.91 -4.07 -12.29
CA GLU A 117 -3.48 -4.21 -13.69
C GLU A 117 -4.50 -3.62 -14.70
N GLY A 118 -5.11 -2.50 -14.37
CA GLY A 118 -6.12 -1.82 -15.18
C GLY A 118 -7.51 -2.03 -14.61
N PHE A 119 -8.47 -2.40 -15.45
CA PHE A 119 -9.86 -2.59 -15.03
C PHE A 119 -10.07 -3.91 -14.30
N GLY A 120 -10.76 -3.90 -13.17
CA GLY A 120 -11.07 -5.11 -12.43
C GLY A 120 -11.91 -4.88 -11.18
N LEU A 121 -12.01 -5.92 -10.35
CA LEU A 121 -12.79 -5.88 -9.11
C LEU A 121 -12.12 -4.94 -8.10
N TYR A 122 -12.91 -3.99 -7.60
CA TYR A 122 -12.61 -3.14 -6.46
C TYR A 122 -13.36 -3.66 -5.24
N LEU A 123 -12.66 -3.82 -4.12
CA LEU A 123 -13.24 -4.23 -2.85
C LEU A 123 -12.89 -3.21 -1.77
N GLU A 124 -13.89 -2.81 -1.00
CA GLU A 124 -13.72 -1.92 0.14
C GLU A 124 -14.28 -2.56 1.40
N VAL A 125 -13.49 -2.54 2.47
CA VAL A 125 -13.83 -3.17 3.74
C VAL A 125 -13.60 -2.19 4.88
N PRO A 126 -14.58 -1.96 5.76
CA PRO A 126 -14.40 -1.06 6.88
C PRO A 126 -13.43 -1.68 7.90
N TYR A 127 -12.38 -0.94 8.27
CA TYR A 127 -11.34 -1.38 9.18
C TYR A 127 -11.60 -0.97 10.63
N LYS A 128 -11.91 0.32 10.86
CA LYS A 128 -12.25 0.84 12.19
C LYS A 128 -13.11 2.10 12.11
N VAL A 129 -13.77 2.42 13.22
CA VAL A 129 -14.47 3.70 13.41
C VAL A 129 -13.64 4.60 14.32
N ILE A 130 -13.58 5.87 13.98
CA ILE A 130 -12.94 6.89 14.81
C ILE A 130 -13.90 8.05 15.06
N TRP A 131 -13.73 8.70 16.21
CA TRP A 131 -14.26 10.02 16.47
C TRP A 131 -13.16 11.06 16.33
N ILE A 132 -13.43 12.08 15.52
CA ILE A 132 -12.58 13.24 15.37
C ILE A 132 -13.15 14.33 16.27
N VAL A 133 -12.33 14.75 17.23
CA VAL A 133 -12.63 15.76 18.24
C VAL A 133 -11.81 17.00 17.93
N GLU A 134 -12.47 18.14 17.77
CA GLU A 134 -11.85 19.46 17.64
C GLU A 134 -12.06 20.26 18.93
N GLY A 135 -11.01 20.95 19.36
CA GLY A 135 -11.06 21.86 20.49
C GLY A 135 -11.75 23.18 20.14
N GLU A 136 -12.29 23.84 21.16
CA GLU A 136 -12.86 25.19 21.05
C GLU A 136 -11.76 26.25 20.90
N GLY A 137 -10.60 26.01 21.54
CA GLY A 137 -9.46 26.92 21.52
C GLY A 137 -8.75 26.96 20.16
N VAL A 138 -8.39 28.16 19.72
CA VAL A 138 -7.58 28.38 18.52
C VAL A 138 -6.12 28.53 18.90
N ARG A 139 -5.22 27.86 18.19
CA ARG A 139 -3.77 27.96 18.35
C ARG A 139 -3.15 28.57 17.10
N SER A 140 -2.03 29.27 17.28
CA SER A 140 -1.23 29.79 16.17
C SER A 140 0.17 29.18 16.19
N MET A 141 0.69 28.81 15.02
CA MET A 141 2.09 28.46 14.84
C MET A 141 2.70 29.30 13.72
N VAL A 142 3.97 29.68 13.83
CA VAL A 142 4.68 30.39 12.77
C VAL A 142 5.63 29.40 12.08
N VAL A 143 5.39 29.14 10.80
CA VAL A 143 6.20 28.22 9.98
C VAL A 143 6.49 28.92 8.66
N GLY A 144 7.75 28.94 8.22
CA GLY A 144 8.15 29.57 6.95
C GLY A 144 7.82 31.07 6.87
N GLY A 145 7.71 31.77 8.00
CA GLY A 145 7.32 33.18 8.06
C GLY A 145 5.81 33.45 7.95
N ARG A 146 4.97 32.41 7.85
CA ARG A 146 3.49 32.50 7.87
C ARG A 146 2.93 32.05 9.20
N THR A 147 1.84 32.69 9.64
CA THR A 147 1.12 32.33 10.87
C THR A 147 -0.07 31.44 10.53
N TYR A 148 0.00 30.18 10.95
CA TYR A 148 -1.05 29.19 10.80
C TYR A 148 -1.93 29.15 12.02
N VAL A 149 -3.23 29.26 11.80
CA VAL A 149 -4.24 29.28 12.84
C VAL A 149 -5.01 27.96 12.75
N TYR A 150 -4.96 27.14 13.80
CA TYR A 150 -5.57 25.82 13.80
C TYR A 150 -6.28 25.52 15.12
N ARG A 151 -7.29 24.67 15.07
CA ARG A 151 -7.91 24.09 16.26
C ARG A 151 -7.20 22.78 16.61
N PRO A 152 -6.91 22.50 17.89
CA PRO A 152 -6.33 21.23 18.26
C PRO A 152 -7.32 20.12 17.90
N ARG A 153 -6.85 19.13 17.17
CA ARG A 153 -7.64 17.95 16.77
C ARG A 153 -7.07 16.71 17.46
N ARG A 154 -7.96 15.82 17.90
CA ARG A 154 -7.61 14.49 18.41
C ARG A 154 -8.54 13.45 17.82
N VAL A 155 -7.97 12.29 17.55
CA VAL A 155 -8.70 11.10 17.11
C VAL A 155 -8.89 10.20 18.32
N VAL A 156 -10.13 9.76 18.53
CA VAL A 156 -10.52 8.77 19.54
C VAL A 156 -10.98 7.53 18.78
N ASP A 157 -10.29 6.41 18.98
CA ASP A 157 -10.73 5.14 18.39
C ASP A 157 -12.04 4.69 19.06
N VAL A 158 -13.01 4.27 18.24
CA VAL A 158 -14.22 3.63 18.74
C VAL A 158 -14.02 2.12 18.61
N PRO A 159 -13.90 1.37 19.73
CA PRO A 159 -13.53 -0.04 19.71
C PRO A 159 -14.73 -0.95 19.36
N SER A 160 -15.43 -0.61 18.27
CA SER A 160 -16.53 -1.40 17.72
C SER A 160 -16.03 -2.38 16.67
N THR A 161 -16.80 -3.45 16.45
CA THR A 161 -16.60 -4.33 15.32
C THR A 161 -17.20 -3.71 14.06
N THR A 162 -16.40 -3.56 13.01
CA THR A 162 -16.86 -3.16 11.69
C THR A 162 -17.40 -4.36 10.89
N MET A 163 -18.41 -4.12 10.06
CA MET A 163 -19.07 -5.16 9.26
C MET A 163 -19.44 -4.66 7.87
N GLY A 164 -19.56 -5.60 6.94
CA GLY A 164 -19.88 -5.32 5.55
C GLY A 164 -18.65 -5.27 4.66
N ARG A 165 -18.93 -5.15 3.37
CA ARG A 165 -17.97 -4.94 2.30
C ARG A 165 -18.71 -4.34 1.12
N TYR A 166 -18.02 -3.51 0.35
CA TYR A 166 -18.51 -2.98 -0.90
C TYR A 166 -17.68 -3.55 -2.05
N GLU A 167 -18.35 -4.04 -3.08
CA GLU A 167 -17.71 -4.63 -4.26
C GLU A 167 -18.23 -3.95 -5.51
N ASP A 168 -17.31 -3.36 -6.26
CA ASP A 168 -17.56 -2.70 -7.53
C ASP A 168 -16.45 -3.02 -8.54
N TYR A 169 -16.46 -2.39 -9.70
CA TYR A 169 -15.35 -2.41 -10.63
C TYR A 169 -14.74 -1.03 -10.76
N SER A 170 -13.42 -0.97 -10.80
CA SER A 170 -12.69 0.27 -11.04
C SER A 170 -11.45 0.03 -11.89
N TYR A 171 -10.69 1.09 -12.13
CA TYR A 171 -9.35 1.04 -12.70
C TYR A 171 -8.32 1.25 -11.60
N GLY A 172 -7.22 0.51 -11.67
CA GLY A 172 -6.08 0.74 -10.81
C GLY A 172 -4.81 0.10 -11.33
N ARG A 173 -3.69 0.62 -10.84
CA ARG A 173 -2.34 0.20 -11.20
C ARG A 173 -1.48 0.19 -9.96
N MET A 174 -0.69 -0.88 -9.83
CA MET A 174 0.36 -0.96 -8.82
C MET A 174 1.72 -0.77 -9.46
N TYR A 175 2.57 -0.01 -8.78
CA TYR A 175 3.94 0.26 -9.16
C TYR A 175 4.89 -0.05 -8.00
N GLU A 176 6.00 -0.71 -8.29
CA GLU A 176 7.10 -0.89 -7.35
C GLU A 176 8.03 0.35 -7.43
N LEU A 177 8.04 1.16 -6.36
CA LEU A 177 8.86 2.37 -6.28
C LEU A 177 10.32 2.02 -5.96
N ASP A 178 11.25 2.91 -6.34
CA ASP A 178 12.65 2.80 -5.93
C ASP A 178 12.76 2.77 -4.39
N PRO A 179 13.47 1.77 -3.81
CA PRO A 179 13.58 1.61 -2.35
C PRO A 179 14.16 2.84 -1.64
N ARG A 180 14.87 3.73 -2.34
CA ARG A 180 15.46 4.95 -1.78
C ARG A 180 14.46 6.10 -1.64
N ILE A 181 13.29 6.02 -2.29
CA ILE A 181 12.26 7.06 -2.23
C ILE A 181 11.63 7.08 -0.82
N ASP A 182 11.70 8.20 -0.10
CA ASP A 182 10.98 8.37 1.16
C ASP A 182 9.46 8.38 0.91
N LEU A 183 8.70 7.54 1.63
CA LEU A 183 7.25 7.41 1.42
C LEU A 183 6.47 8.65 1.90
N GLY A 184 6.96 9.37 2.91
CA GLY A 184 6.33 10.60 3.37
C GLY A 184 6.45 11.71 2.33
N LEU A 185 7.63 11.85 1.73
CA LEU A 185 7.86 12.79 0.63
C LEU A 185 7.20 12.34 -0.67
N ALA A 186 7.13 11.04 -0.97
CA ALA A 186 6.36 10.52 -2.10
C ALA A 186 4.86 10.82 -1.95
N ARG A 187 4.32 10.67 -0.73
CA ARG A 187 2.93 11.04 -0.41
C ARG A 187 2.68 12.52 -0.67
N LEU A 188 3.60 13.38 -0.25
CA LEU A 188 3.55 14.82 -0.57
C LEU A 188 3.62 15.09 -2.08
N GLY A 189 4.51 14.39 -2.80
CA GLY A 189 4.61 14.48 -4.25
C GLY A 189 3.32 14.06 -4.97
N LEU A 190 2.68 12.97 -4.54
CA LEU A 190 1.39 12.51 -5.05
C LEU A 190 0.26 13.49 -4.76
N ALA A 191 0.24 14.11 -3.58
CA ALA A 191 -0.72 15.16 -3.26
C ALA A 191 -0.55 16.36 -4.21
N LEU A 192 0.70 16.78 -4.49
CA LEU A 192 1.00 17.82 -5.47
C LEU A 192 0.57 17.42 -6.89
N ILE A 193 0.81 16.17 -7.32
CA ILE A 193 0.32 15.66 -8.61
C ILE A 193 -1.21 15.81 -8.69
N LYS A 194 -1.95 15.42 -7.64
CA LYS A 194 -3.41 15.58 -7.60
C LYS A 194 -3.84 17.05 -7.67
N VAL A 195 -3.12 17.95 -7.02
CA VAL A 195 -3.36 19.41 -7.13
C VAL A 195 -3.16 19.87 -8.58
N VAL A 196 -2.07 19.47 -9.23
CA VAL A 196 -1.80 19.81 -10.64
C VAL A 196 -2.85 19.22 -11.58
N LEU A 197 -3.24 17.95 -11.40
CA LEU A 197 -4.36 17.32 -12.12
C LEU A 197 -5.65 18.13 -11.96
N ARG A 198 -5.90 18.70 -10.78
CA ARG A 198 -7.07 19.55 -10.55
C ARG A 198 -6.96 20.93 -11.18
N ARG A 199 -5.81 21.59 -11.04
CA ARG A 199 -5.60 22.99 -11.43
C ARG A 199 -5.39 23.16 -12.92
N VAL A 200 -4.62 22.25 -13.53
CA VAL A 200 -4.26 22.28 -14.95
C VAL A 200 -5.24 21.44 -15.79
N PHE A 201 -5.48 20.19 -15.37
CA PHE A 201 -6.26 19.22 -16.16
C PHE A 201 -7.75 19.18 -15.77
N ARG A 202 -8.17 19.94 -14.75
CA ARG A 202 -9.55 20.03 -14.25
C ARG A 202 -10.12 18.71 -13.74
N ILE A 203 -9.26 17.74 -13.40
CA ILE A 203 -9.67 16.45 -12.82
C ILE A 203 -10.01 16.65 -11.34
N GLY A 204 -11.15 16.12 -10.90
CA GLY A 204 -11.58 16.26 -9.50
C GLY A 204 -10.60 15.61 -8.52
N LEU A 205 -10.43 16.19 -7.33
CA LEU A 205 -9.51 15.65 -6.30
C LEU A 205 -9.89 14.23 -5.83
N LYS A 206 -11.14 13.82 -6.02
CA LYS A 206 -11.66 12.47 -5.68
C LYS A 206 -11.89 11.61 -6.93
N ARG A 207 -11.09 11.80 -7.99
CA ARG A 207 -11.18 10.96 -9.20
C ARG A 207 -10.10 9.89 -9.22
N ILE A 208 -8.91 10.23 -8.75
CA ILE A 208 -7.77 9.33 -8.65
C ILE A 208 -7.28 9.40 -7.21
N SER A 209 -7.27 8.25 -6.55
CA SER A 209 -6.76 8.03 -5.22
C SER A 209 -5.46 7.24 -5.28
N TYR A 210 -4.69 7.32 -4.21
CA TYR A 210 -3.43 6.61 -4.10
C TYR A 210 -3.30 5.95 -2.73
N ASP A 211 -2.61 4.82 -2.69
CA ASP A 211 -2.11 4.20 -1.47
C ASP A 211 -0.60 3.98 -1.59
N LEU A 212 0.09 4.19 -0.47
CA LEU A 212 1.53 3.97 -0.35
C LEU A 212 1.77 3.00 0.80
N SER A 213 2.40 1.88 0.51
CA SER A 213 2.68 0.84 1.49
C SER A 213 4.11 0.30 1.35
N THR A 214 4.60 -0.32 2.43
CA THR A 214 5.87 -1.03 2.44
C THR A 214 5.61 -2.51 2.74
N ILE A 215 6.16 -3.39 1.93
CA ILE A 215 6.14 -4.84 2.17
C ILE A 215 7.52 -5.42 1.89
N GLY A 216 8.22 -5.80 2.96
CA GLY A 216 9.57 -6.35 2.89
C GLY A 216 10.58 -5.57 2.09
N GLY A 217 10.82 -4.33 2.54
CA GLY A 217 11.75 -3.40 1.91
C GLY A 217 11.24 -2.81 0.61
N ARG A 218 10.20 -3.39 0.00
CA ARG A 218 9.58 -2.91 -1.23
C ARG A 218 8.58 -1.83 -0.92
N LYS A 219 8.65 -0.75 -1.68
CA LYS A 219 7.74 0.39 -1.60
C LYS A 219 6.76 0.28 -2.74
N LEU A 220 5.48 0.24 -2.42
CA LEU A 220 4.42 0.07 -3.40
C LEU A 220 3.60 1.35 -3.49
N LEU A 221 3.33 1.78 -4.72
CA LEU A 221 2.34 2.77 -5.05
C LEU A 221 1.17 2.08 -5.72
N VAL A 222 -0.03 2.26 -5.19
CA VAL A 222 -1.26 1.84 -5.85
C VAL A 222 -2.02 3.10 -6.24
N LEU A 223 -2.23 3.32 -7.54
CA LEU A 223 -3.16 4.32 -8.05
C LEU A 223 -4.47 3.65 -8.39
N PHE A 224 -5.59 4.27 -8.04
CA PHE A 224 -6.90 3.74 -8.40
C PHE A 224 -7.92 4.85 -8.57
N GLU A 225 -8.97 4.57 -9.34
CA GLU A 225 -10.05 5.53 -9.55
C GLU A 225 -11.17 5.31 -8.53
N ASP A 226 -11.67 6.40 -7.95
CA ASP A 226 -12.84 6.33 -7.08
C ASP A 226 -14.12 6.13 -7.92
N ASP A 227 -14.11 6.60 -9.17
CA ASP A 227 -15.14 6.35 -10.19
C ASP A 227 -14.49 5.75 -11.44
N ALA A 228 -15.01 4.63 -11.96
CA ALA A 228 -14.44 3.91 -13.11
C ALA A 228 -14.56 4.66 -14.46
N ALA A 229 -13.76 5.70 -14.66
CA ALA A 229 -13.73 6.54 -15.87
C ALA A 229 -12.62 6.13 -16.87
N GLY A 230 -11.66 5.33 -16.41
CA GLY A 230 -10.49 4.92 -17.16
C GLY A 230 -9.52 6.08 -17.40
N LEU A 231 -9.43 7.02 -16.47
CA LEU A 231 -8.47 8.13 -16.48
C LEU A 231 -7.02 7.63 -16.37
N ILE A 232 -6.73 6.69 -15.48
CA ILE A 232 -5.37 6.18 -15.24
C ILE A 232 -4.79 5.59 -16.54
N GLU A 233 -5.61 4.92 -17.35
CA GLU A 233 -5.18 4.31 -18.63
C GLU A 233 -5.15 5.30 -19.81
N LYS A 234 -5.75 6.51 -19.67
CA LYS A 234 -5.89 7.49 -20.75
C LYS A 234 -5.02 8.74 -20.56
N LEU A 235 -4.58 9.01 -19.33
CA LEU A 235 -3.76 10.17 -19.03
C LEU A 235 -2.41 10.07 -19.74
N ASP A 236 -1.99 11.17 -20.36
CA ASP A 236 -0.62 11.32 -20.82
C ASP A 236 0.25 11.72 -19.62
N TRP A 237 0.88 10.75 -18.98
CA TRP A 237 1.73 10.99 -17.82
C TRP A 237 2.97 11.83 -18.13
N LEU A 238 3.42 11.89 -19.40
CA LEU A 238 4.49 12.81 -19.81
C LEU A 238 3.98 14.25 -19.82
N GLU A 239 2.75 14.49 -20.26
CA GLU A 239 2.10 15.81 -20.17
C GLU A 239 1.91 16.23 -18.70
N VAL A 240 1.45 15.31 -17.85
CA VAL A 240 1.32 15.56 -16.40
C VAL A 240 2.68 15.90 -15.79
N LYS A 241 3.76 15.19 -16.16
CA LYS A 241 5.11 15.48 -15.70
C LYS A 241 5.56 16.89 -16.08
N ARG A 242 5.40 17.30 -17.33
CA ARG A 242 5.74 18.67 -17.77
C ARG A 242 4.94 19.71 -17.00
N ALA A 243 3.64 19.46 -16.77
CA ALA A 243 2.81 20.36 -16.00
C ALA A 243 3.33 20.51 -14.57
N VAL A 244 3.77 19.42 -13.92
CA VAL A 244 4.39 19.48 -12.58
C VAL A 244 5.74 20.21 -12.60
N GLU A 245 6.55 20.04 -13.65
CA GLU A 245 7.82 20.76 -13.81
C GLU A 245 7.63 22.27 -13.89
N GLU A 246 6.57 22.73 -14.57
CA GLU A 246 6.28 24.15 -14.80
C GLU A 246 5.37 24.78 -13.73
N TYR A 247 4.70 23.98 -12.90
CA TYR A 247 3.70 24.48 -11.94
C TYR A 247 4.32 25.33 -10.83
N GLU A 248 3.78 26.50 -10.55
CA GLU A 248 4.19 27.32 -9.40
C GLU A 248 3.08 27.30 -8.35
N PRO A 249 3.31 26.65 -7.18
CA PRO A 249 2.29 26.59 -6.14
C PRO A 249 1.96 27.94 -5.53
N ASP A 250 0.66 28.19 -5.32
CA ASP A 250 0.13 29.37 -4.63
C ASP A 250 -0.51 29.03 -3.27
N GLU A 251 -1.12 30.02 -2.61
CA GLU A 251 -1.75 29.84 -1.29
C GLU A 251 -2.94 28.88 -1.31
N LEU A 252 -3.66 28.77 -2.43
CA LEU A 252 -4.77 27.84 -2.56
C LEU A 252 -4.26 26.40 -2.61
N ASP A 253 -3.09 26.17 -3.18
CA ASP A 253 -2.52 24.83 -3.32
C ASP A 253 -2.17 24.18 -1.98
N GLU A 254 -1.83 24.98 -0.98
CA GLU A 254 -1.69 24.51 0.40
C GLU A 254 -3.00 23.90 0.92
N VAL A 255 -4.10 24.65 0.78
CA VAL A 255 -5.45 24.21 1.18
C VAL A 255 -5.90 22.98 0.39
N LEU A 256 -5.51 22.92 -0.89
CA LEU A 256 -5.81 21.75 -1.73
C LEU A 256 -5.01 20.52 -1.29
N ILE A 257 -3.73 20.66 -0.91
CA ILE A 257 -2.96 19.55 -0.34
C ILE A 257 -3.60 19.06 0.96
N GLU A 258 -3.99 19.96 1.87
CA GLU A 258 -4.69 19.60 3.10
C GLU A 258 -5.99 18.85 2.81
N SER A 259 -6.76 19.29 1.81
CA SER A 259 -7.99 18.61 1.37
C SER A 259 -7.75 17.26 0.69
N VAL A 260 -6.57 17.03 0.10
CA VAL A 260 -6.21 15.78 -0.58
C VAL A 260 -5.71 14.75 0.41
N ASP A 261 -4.78 15.13 1.29
CA ASP A 261 -4.12 14.24 2.23
C ASP A 261 -3.54 15.05 3.40
N GLU A 262 -4.20 14.95 4.56
CA GLU A 262 -3.77 15.63 5.79
C GLU A 262 -2.34 15.25 6.21
N THR A 263 -1.90 14.04 5.91
CA THR A 263 -0.53 13.56 6.22
C THR A 263 0.49 14.20 5.28
N ALA A 264 0.14 14.35 3.99
CA ALA A 264 0.95 15.11 3.04
C ALA A 264 1.10 16.57 3.49
N HIS A 265 0.00 17.21 3.90
CA HIS A 265 0.02 18.57 4.42
C HIS A 265 0.91 18.70 5.65
N ALA A 266 0.77 17.79 6.63
CA ALA A 266 1.65 17.78 7.80
C ALA A 266 3.13 17.65 7.40
N LYS A 267 3.45 16.84 6.39
CA LYS A 267 4.81 16.72 5.86
C LYS A 267 5.29 18.00 5.19
N LEU A 268 4.43 18.70 4.45
CA LEU A 268 4.74 20.00 3.84
C LEU A 268 5.09 21.05 4.91
N VAL A 269 4.32 21.08 6.00
CA VAL A 269 4.58 21.95 7.16
C VAL A 269 5.91 21.60 7.81
N GLU A 270 6.19 20.31 8.03
CA GLU A 270 7.43 19.81 8.64
C GLU A 270 8.68 20.25 7.87
N ILE A 271 8.63 20.22 6.53
CA ILE A 271 9.74 20.65 5.67
C ILE A 271 9.76 22.18 5.42
N GLY A 272 8.92 22.94 6.12
CA GLY A 272 8.87 24.40 6.05
C GLY A 272 8.36 24.95 4.72
N PHE A 273 7.39 24.27 4.09
CA PHE A 273 6.80 24.65 2.80
C PHE A 273 7.81 24.68 1.65
N ASN A 274 8.79 23.78 1.69
CA ASN A 274 9.71 23.59 0.57
C ASN A 274 9.01 22.88 -0.60
N TRP A 275 8.35 23.67 -1.45
CA TRP A 275 7.65 23.19 -2.65
C TRP A 275 8.57 22.55 -3.69
N ASP A 276 9.83 22.96 -3.75
CA ASP A 276 10.80 22.34 -4.67
C ASP A 276 11.10 20.89 -4.27
N LEU A 277 11.15 20.60 -2.96
CA LEU A 277 11.27 19.23 -2.47
C LEU A 277 10.01 18.42 -2.81
N ALA A 278 8.81 18.99 -2.61
CA ALA A 278 7.56 18.34 -3.02
C ALA A 278 7.54 18.03 -4.53
N ARG A 279 7.97 18.98 -5.37
CA ARG A 279 8.10 18.83 -6.83
C ARG A 279 9.08 17.71 -7.18
N ALA A 280 10.27 17.69 -6.60
CA ALA A 280 11.27 16.67 -6.88
C ALA A 280 10.74 15.24 -6.62
N HIS A 281 10.00 15.05 -5.54
CA HIS A 281 9.38 13.76 -5.24
C HIS A 281 8.16 13.43 -6.11
N ALA A 282 7.39 14.43 -6.52
CA ALA A 282 6.34 14.25 -7.53
C ALA A 282 6.93 13.74 -8.85
N LEU A 283 8.03 14.34 -9.33
CA LEU A 283 8.71 13.94 -10.55
C LEU A 283 9.28 12.51 -10.44
N ALA A 284 9.89 12.16 -9.31
CA ALA A 284 10.40 10.81 -9.08
C ALA A 284 9.29 9.74 -9.16
N VAL A 285 8.10 10.02 -8.63
CA VAL A 285 6.94 9.12 -8.73
C VAL A 285 6.44 9.02 -10.17
N LEU A 286 6.31 10.16 -10.87
CA LEU A 286 5.89 10.17 -12.28
C LEU A 286 6.89 9.42 -13.17
N ASP A 287 8.19 9.51 -12.89
CA ASP A 287 9.21 8.76 -13.61
C ASP A 287 9.04 7.25 -13.47
N THR A 288 8.61 6.74 -12.32
CA THR A 288 8.26 5.33 -12.15
C THR A 288 7.06 4.96 -13.02
N ILE A 289 5.99 5.75 -12.99
CA ILE A 289 4.77 5.50 -13.78
C ILE A 289 5.10 5.47 -15.29
N ILE A 290 5.80 6.50 -15.77
CA ILE A 290 6.20 6.62 -17.18
C ILE A 290 7.15 5.49 -17.59
N SER A 291 8.09 5.10 -16.73
CA SER A 291 9.00 3.98 -16.99
C SER A 291 8.25 2.66 -17.20
N SER A 292 7.24 2.41 -16.37
CA SER A 292 6.38 1.24 -16.46
C SER A 292 5.59 1.23 -17.78
N GLU A 293 4.97 2.35 -18.15
CA GLU A 293 4.24 2.48 -19.43
C GLU A 293 5.13 2.33 -20.65
N LYS A 294 6.31 2.96 -20.63
CA LYS A 294 7.31 2.84 -21.70
C LYS A 294 7.75 1.40 -21.87
N LEU A 295 7.97 0.67 -20.79
CA LEU A 295 8.30 -0.76 -20.88
C LEU A 295 7.14 -1.55 -21.47
N ARG A 296 5.90 -1.35 -21.01
CA ARG A 296 4.70 -1.99 -21.54
C ARG A 296 4.59 -1.81 -23.06
N LEU A 297 4.80 -0.58 -23.55
CA LEU A 297 4.78 -0.27 -24.98
C LEU A 297 5.92 -0.95 -25.74
N LYS A 298 7.13 -0.98 -25.18
CA LYS A 298 8.29 -1.62 -25.83
C LYS A 298 8.16 -3.14 -25.92
N LEU A 299 7.59 -3.78 -24.89
CA LEU A 299 7.37 -5.23 -24.87
C LEU A 299 6.15 -5.66 -25.69
N ARG A 300 5.21 -4.75 -25.95
CA ARG A 300 4.00 -5.05 -26.72
C ARG A 300 4.36 -5.50 -28.15
N GLY A 301 4.05 -6.76 -28.46
CA GLY A 301 4.30 -7.35 -29.78
C GLY A 301 5.74 -7.82 -30.01
N LEU A 302 6.60 -7.78 -28.99
CA LEU A 302 7.91 -8.43 -29.06
C LEU A 302 7.76 -9.93 -28.84
N GLU A 303 8.00 -10.73 -29.88
CA GLU A 303 8.22 -12.16 -29.74
C GLU A 303 9.71 -12.42 -29.49
N VAL A 304 9.99 -12.98 -28.31
CA VAL A 304 11.35 -13.32 -27.87
C VAL A 304 11.46 -14.82 -27.73
N VAL A 305 12.39 -15.41 -28.48
CA VAL A 305 12.76 -16.80 -28.29
C VAL A 305 13.83 -16.85 -27.21
N ILE A 306 13.53 -17.55 -26.12
CA ILE A 306 14.47 -17.81 -25.03
C ILE A 306 14.87 -19.29 -25.04
N PRO A 307 16.10 -19.62 -24.63
CA PRO A 307 16.47 -21.02 -24.41
C PRO A 307 15.57 -21.60 -23.30
N ARG A 308 15.28 -22.90 -23.38
CA ARG A 308 14.55 -23.58 -22.33
C ARG A 308 15.34 -23.45 -21.01
N PRO A 309 14.70 -23.04 -19.90
CA PRO A 309 15.33 -23.06 -18.59
C PRO A 309 15.95 -24.42 -18.30
N SER A 310 17.20 -24.41 -17.83
CA SER A 310 17.93 -25.62 -17.47
C SER A 310 19.14 -25.31 -16.59
N ARG A 311 19.57 -26.30 -15.80
CA ARG A 311 20.81 -26.20 -15.00
C ARG A 311 22.07 -26.06 -15.86
N ALA A 312 22.01 -26.51 -17.11
CA ALA A 312 23.10 -26.43 -18.07
C ALA A 312 23.50 -24.98 -18.39
N LEU A 313 22.56 -24.03 -18.25
CA LEU A 313 22.84 -22.60 -18.44
C LEU A 313 23.72 -22.00 -17.34
N LYS A 314 23.93 -22.70 -16.22
CA LYS A 314 24.73 -22.22 -15.07
C LYS A 314 24.27 -20.85 -14.57
N LEU A 315 22.95 -20.69 -14.48
CA LEU A 315 22.29 -19.49 -13.98
C LEU A 315 21.47 -19.85 -12.73
N LEU A 316 21.55 -19.03 -11.69
CA LEU A 316 20.75 -19.16 -10.47
C LEU A 316 20.11 -17.81 -10.17
N SER A 317 18.80 -17.69 -10.33
CA SER A 317 18.11 -16.50 -9.87
C SER A 317 17.87 -16.57 -8.36
N LEU A 318 17.91 -15.41 -7.71
CA LEU A 318 17.73 -15.27 -6.27
C LEU A 318 16.86 -14.05 -5.97
N ASP A 319 15.91 -14.22 -5.06
CA ASP A 319 15.14 -13.12 -4.50
C ASP A 319 14.94 -13.30 -2.99
N VAL A 320 14.76 -12.19 -2.29
CA VAL A 320 14.60 -12.12 -0.84
C VAL A 320 13.40 -11.26 -0.52
N LEU A 321 12.62 -11.66 0.50
CA LEU A 321 11.57 -10.84 1.08
C LEU A 321 11.60 -10.96 2.60
N ARG A 322 11.65 -9.82 3.29
CA ARG A 322 11.62 -9.73 4.74
C ARG A 322 10.25 -9.27 5.23
N LEU A 323 9.68 -9.84 6.27
CA LEU A 323 8.38 -9.44 6.80
C LEU A 323 8.50 -9.21 8.31
N PRO A 324 8.72 -7.95 8.75
CA PRO A 324 8.75 -7.62 10.18
C PRO A 324 7.48 -8.04 10.89
N LEU A 325 7.55 -8.60 12.09
CA LEU A 325 6.38 -8.93 12.91
C LEU A 325 6.19 -7.93 14.08
N THR A 326 7.10 -6.97 14.21
CA THR A 326 7.07 -5.89 15.19
C THR A 326 7.33 -4.53 14.53
N GLU A 327 6.87 -3.45 15.17
CA GLU A 327 7.04 -2.07 14.67
C GLU A 327 8.50 -1.59 14.75
N ASP A 328 9.24 -2.06 15.75
CA ASP A 328 10.69 -1.86 15.90
C ASP A 328 11.52 -2.81 15.04
N GLU A 329 10.87 -3.64 14.23
CA GLU A 329 11.51 -4.49 13.23
C GLU A 329 12.47 -5.58 13.77
N GLU A 330 12.46 -5.80 15.08
CA GLU A 330 13.33 -6.76 15.79
C GLU A 330 12.96 -8.21 15.51
N VAL A 331 11.67 -8.53 15.38
CA VAL A 331 11.23 -9.86 14.95
C VAL A 331 10.83 -9.78 13.49
N ALA A 332 11.31 -10.70 12.65
CA ALA A 332 10.92 -10.74 11.25
C ALA A 332 10.96 -12.17 10.69
N LEU A 333 10.04 -12.47 9.78
CA LEU A 333 10.17 -13.62 8.89
C LEU A 333 11.01 -13.22 7.69
N LEU A 334 11.95 -14.05 7.29
CA LEU A 334 12.79 -13.83 6.12
C LEU A 334 12.61 -14.99 5.16
N PHE A 335 12.32 -14.68 3.92
CA PHE A 335 12.13 -15.65 2.85
C PHE A 335 13.20 -15.42 1.80
N LEU A 336 13.89 -16.49 1.43
CA LEU A 336 14.88 -16.47 0.36
C LEU A 336 14.51 -17.56 -0.64
N ALA A 337 14.27 -17.17 -1.88
CA ALA A 337 13.99 -18.10 -2.96
C ALA A 337 15.11 -18.13 -3.98
N THR A 338 15.36 -19.31 -4.54
CA THR A 338 16.31 -19.51 -5.63
C THR A 338 15.70 -20.37 -6.71
N TYR A 339 16.05 -20.11 -7.97
CA TYR A 339 15.66 -20.95 -9.10
C TYR A 339 16.84 -21.20 -10.04
N ASN A 340 17.14 -22.48 -10.29
CA ASN A 340 18.34 -22.92 -11.02
C ASN A 340 18.06 -23.30 -12.49
N GLY A 341 16.89 -22.92 -13.01
CA GLY A 341 16.41 -23.30 -14.34
C GLY A 341 15.52 -24.55 -14.36
N GLU A 342 15.45 -25.31 -13.27
CA GLU A 342 14.62 -26.53 -13.18
C GLU A 342 13.80 -26.57 -11.88
N GLU A 343 14.43 -26.27 -10.74
CA GLU A 343 13.82 -26.34 -9.42
C GLU A 343 13.83 -24.97 -8.74
N ALA A 344 12.68 -24.62 -8.13
CA ALA A 344 12.53 -23.43 -7.30
C ALA A 344 12.45 -23.85 -5.82
N GLU A 345 13.40 -23.36 -5.04
CA GLU A 345 13.46 -23.60 -3.59
C GLU A 345 13.19 -22.28 -2.86
N CYS A 346 12.57 -22.36 -1.68
CA CYS A 346 12.37 -21.20 -0.82
C CYS A 346 12.60 -21.60 0.63
N HIS A 347 13.48 -20.85 1.29
CA HIS A 347 13.83 -21.02 2.69
C HIS A 347 13.17 -19.93 3.53
N ARG A 348 12.42 -20.35 4.55
CA ARG A 348 11.86 -19.47 5.56
C ARG A 348 12.74 -19.50 6.79
N LEU A 349 13.21 -18.32 7.20
CA LEU A 349 14.02 -18.09 8.39
C LEU A 349 13.24 -17.17 9.34
N LEU A 350 13.48 -17.32 10.63
CA LEU A 350 13.00 -16.40 11.66
C LEU A 350 14.20 -15.61 12.21
N LYS A 351 14.05 -14.29 12.21
CA LYS A 351 14.92 -13.37 12.94
C LYS A 351 14.20 -12.95 14.22
N GLU A 352 14.90 -13.09 15.35
CA GLU A 352 14.46 -12.62 16.67
C GLU A 352 15.58 -11.77 17.26
N PHE A 353 15.38 -10.45 17.28
CA PHE A 353 16.37 -9.49 17.77
C PHE A 353 17.68 -9.60 16.97
N TYR A 354 18.77 -10.02 17.62
CA TYR A 354 20.08 -10.26 16.99
C TYR A 354 20.30 -11.72 16.57
N LEU A 355 19.36 -12.61 16.89
CA LEU A 355 19.45 -14.03 16.56
C LEU A 355 18.73 -14.32 15.25
N ILE A 356 19.35 -15.17 14.44
CA ILE A 356 18.74 -15.75 13.24
C ILE A 356 18.69 -17.26 13.38
N ASP A 357 17.68 -17.87 12.77
CA ASP A 357 17.54 -19.31 12.67
C ASP A 357 18.86 -19.98 12.24
N ARG A 358 19.20 -21.10 12.89
CA ARG A 358 20.40 -21.91 12.60
C ARG A 358 20.41 -22.42 11.16
N SER A 359 19.24 -22.56 10.55
CA SER A 359 19.11 -22.94 9.14
C SER A 359 19.71 -21.92 8.17
N ALA A 360 19.97 -20.67 8.60
CA ALA A 360 20.65 -19.65 7.80
C ALA A 360 22.03 -20.08 7.27
N ALA A 361 22.79 -20.86 8.07
CA ALA A 361 24.08 -21.37 7.64
C ALA A 361 23.96 -22.37 6.48
N ALA A 362 22.90 -23.20 6.49
CA ALA A 362 22.62 -24.13 5.40
C ALA A 362 22.23 -23.39 4.11
N VAL A 363 21.46 -22.30 4.21
CA VAL A 363 21.11 -21.45 3.07
C VAL A 363 22.35 -20.81 2.44
N LEU A 364 23.25 -20.26 3.26
CA LEU A 364 24.51 -19.71 2.78
C LEU A 364 25.35 -20.76 2.05
N GLN A 365 25.47 -21.95 2.63
CA GLN A 365 26.23 -23.05 2.03
C GLN A 365 25.61 -23.49 0.69
N ALA A 366 24.29 -23.61 0.62
CA ALA A 366 23.60 -23.99 -0.62
C ALA A 366 23.90 -23.01 -1.77
N ILE A 367 23.85 -21.70 -1.50
CA ILE A 367 24.17 -20.67 -2.50
C ILE A 367 25.67 -20.71 -2.86
N ALA A 368 26.55 -20.86 -1.87
CA ALA A 368 27.98 -20.99 -2.11
C ALA A 368 28.33 -22.22 -2.97
N ASP A 369 27.61 -23.33 -2.79
CA ASP A 369 27.81 -24.54 -3.60
C ASP A 369 27.48 -24.31 -5.08
N TYR A 370 26.39 -23.60 -5.39
CA TYR A 370 26.09 -23.20 -6.76
C TYR A 370 27.19 -22.31 -7.37
N VAL A 371 27.68 -21.33 -6.60
CA VAL A 371 28.78 -20.45 -7.01
C VAL A 371 30.04 -21.26 -7.30
N ASN A 372 30.38 -22.22 -6.44
CA ASN A 372 31.51 -23.13 -6.62
C ASN A 372 31.35 -24.05 -7.85
N GLN A 373 30.11 -24.42 -8.19
CA GLN A 373 29.77 -25.16 -9.40
C GLN A 373 29.75 -24.30 -10.67
N GLY A 374 30.14 -23.02 -10.58
CA GLY A 374 30.26 -22.10 -11.70
C GLY A 374 28.97 -21.39 -12.12
N PHE A 375 27.95 -21.36 -11.25
CA PHE A 375 26.73 -20.61 -11.54
C PHE A 375 26.95 -19.10 -11.43
N THR A 376 26.33 -18.35 -12.34
CA THR A 376 26.18 -16.89 -12.25
C THR A 376 24.86 -16.58 -11.56
N LEU A 377 24.88 -15.66 -10.59
CA LEU A 377 23.67 -15.27 -9.88
C LEU A 377 22.91 -14.20 -10.65
N ILE A 378 21.58 -14.29 -10.62
CA ILE A 378 20.69 -13.29 -11.21
C ILE A 378 19.82 -12.72 -10.10
N VAL A 379 19.74 -11.40 -10.02
CA VAL A 379 18.87 -10.70 -9.08
C VAL A 379 18.06 -9.63 -9.81
N HIS A 380 17.10 -9.06 -9.10
CA HIS A 380 16.41 -7.86 -9.54
C HIS A 380 16.50 -6.81 -8.44
N ASP A 381 17.16 -5.68 -8.76
CA ASP A 381 17.52 -4.63 -7.80
C ASP A 381 18.42 -5.20 -6.68
N PHE A 382 19.71 -5.31 -6.98
CA PHE A 382 20.72 -5.82 -6.07
C PHE A 382 20.78 -5.03 -4.76
N ASP A 383 20.64 -3.71 -4.83
CA ASP A 383 20.74 -2.84 -3.66
C ASP A 383 19.61 -3.15 -2.66
N ARG A 384 18.39 -3.38 -3.18
CA ARG A 384 17.26 -3.87 -2.38
C ARG A 384 17.54 -5.24 -1.76
N VAL A 385 18.02 -6.21 -2.56
CA VAL A 385 18.34 -7.56 -2.05
C VAL A 385 19.34 -7.48 -0.90
N VAL A 386 20.40 -6.68 -1.04
CA VAL A 386 21.41 -6.49 -0.01
C VAL A 386 20.84 -5.81 1.24
N ALA A 387 19.98 -4.80 1.07
CA ALA A 387 19.32 -4.13 2.20
C ALA A 387 18.43 -5.11 3.00
N ASP A 388 17.66 -5.96 2.30
CA ASP A 388 16.81 -6.97 2.96
C ASP A 388 17.64 -8.05 3.68
N LEU A 389 18.77 -8.48 3.10
CA LEU A 389 19.69 -9.41 3.75
C LEU A 389 20.34 -8.81 5.00
N GLU A 390 20.75 -7.54 4.94
CA GLU A 390 21.31 -6.82 6.08
C GLU A 390 20.29 -6.67 7.20
N ALA A 391 19.10 -6.14 6.89
CA ALA A 391 18.02 -5.99 7.84
C ALA A 391 17.55 -7.36 8.38
N GLY A 392 17.68 -8.41 7.57
CA GLY A 392 17.39 -9.79 7.94
C GLY A 392 18.44 -10.46 8.82
N GLY A 393 19.63 -9.86 9.01
CA GLY A 393 20.72 -10.45 9.81
C GLY A 393 21.56 -11.49 9.05
N LEU A 394 21.42 -11.60 7.73
CA LEU A 394 22.19 -12.50 6.87
C LEU A 394 23.50 -11.86 6.36
N ALA A 395 24.33 -11.36 7.28
CA ALA A 395 25.57 -10.65 6.95
C ALA A 395 26.54 -11.48 6.08
N GLY A 396 26.64 -12.79 6.34
CA GLY A 396 27.49 -13.69 5.56
C GLY A 396 27.05 -13.81 4.09
N LEU A 397 25.73 -13.89 3.85
CA LEU A 397 25.19 -13.93 2.48
C LEU A 397 25.31 -12.58 1.79
N LYS A 398 25.05 -11.47 2.50
CA LYS A 398 25.32 -10.12 1.99
C LYS A 398 26.78 -9.97 1.53
N ALA A 399 27.74 -10.41 2.35
CA ALA A 399 29.15 -10.33 2.02
C ALA A 399 29.50 -11.15 0.78
N LEU A 400 28.97 -12.38 0.68
CA LEU A 400 29.13 -13.24 -0.49
C LEU A 400 28.59 -12.56 -1.76
N LEU A 401 27.35 -12.06 -1.73
CA LEU A 401 26.75 -11.39 -2.90
C LEU A 401 27.51 -10.13 -3.29
N THR A 402 27.94 -9.32 -2.33
CA THR A 402 28.72 -8.10 -2.60
C THR A 402 30.06 -8.43 -3.26
N GLY A 403 30.76 -9.46 -2.80
CA GLY A 403 31.99 -9.94 -3.44
C GLY A 403 31.75 -10.44 -4.86
N LEU A 404 30.69 -11.23 -5.07
CA LEU A 404 30.34 -11.74 -6.41
C LEU A 404 29.94 -10.63 -7.38
N ARG A 405 29.30 -9.54 -6.91
CA ARG A 405 29.01 -8.37 -7.76
C ARG A 405 30.30 -7.70 -8.22
N ALA A 406 31.29 -7.54 -7.33
CA ALA A 406 32.59 -6.98 -7.68
C ALA A 406 33.35 -7.86 -8.68
N ASP A 407 33.19 -9.18 -8.60
CA ASP A 407 33.77 -10.15 -9.54
C ASP A 407 32.98 -10.30 -10.86
N GLY A 408 31.89 -9.54 -11.06
CA GLY A 408 31.04 -9.63 -12.26
C GLY A 408 30.23 -10.94 -12.37
N LYS A 409 30.08 -11.69 -11.27
CA LYS A 409 29.32 -12.95 -11.19
C LYS A 409 27.86 -12.77 -10.77
N ILE A 410 27.40 -11.52 -10.67
CA ILE A 410 26.00 -11.18 -10.45
C ILE A 410 25.50 -10.34 -11.61
N MET A 411 24.39 -10.78 -12.19
CA MET A 411 23.65 -10.05 -13.21
C MET A 411 22.39 -9.45 -12.57
N ASP A 412 22.27 -8.13 -12.59
CA ASP A 412 21.06 -7.44 -12.14
C ASP A 412 20.15 -7.14 -13.33
N THR A 413 18.94 -7.71 -13.28
CA THR A 413 17.93 -7.47 -14.32
C THR A 413 17.43 -6.03 -14.34
N SER A 414 17.50 -5.30 -13.22
CA SER A 414 17.17 -3.87 -13.15
C SER A 414 18.21 -3.04 -13.93
N ASP A 415 19.51 -3.32 -13.74
CA ASP A 415 20.59 -2.69 -14.51
C ASP A 415 20.48 -3.01 -16.01
N LEU A 416 20.07 -4.24 -16.34
CA LEU A 416 19.87 -4.67 -17.72
C LEU A 416 18.67 -3.95 -18.38
N LEU A 417 17.56 -3.77 -17.66
CA LEU A 417 16.40 -2.98 -18.14
C LEU A 417 16.78 -1.52 -18.39
N LEU A 418 17.58 -0.93 -17.50
CA LEU A 418 18.09 0.42 -17.68
C LEU A 418 18.95 0.52 -18.93
N THR A 419 19.81 -0.47 -19.17
CA THR A 419 20.69 -0.50 -20.36
C THR A 419 19.91 -0.69 -21.66
N VAL A 420 18.95 -1.62 -21.70
CA VAL A 420 18.24 -2.00 -22.93
C VAL A 420 17.11 -1.03 -23.26
N PHE A 421 16.36 -0.59 -22.24
CA PHE A 421 15.14 0.17 -22.44
C PHE A 421 15.17 1.57 -21.84
N ASN A 422 16.19 1.92 -21.05
CA ASN A 422 16.28 3.16 -20.29
C ASN A 422 15.02 3.37 -19.45
N VAL A 423 14.71 2.36 -18.62
CA VAL A 423 13.60 2.29 -17.67
C VAL A 423 14.05 1.55 -16.42
N LYS A 424 13.47 1.91 -15.26
CA LYS A 424 13.60 1.16 -14.00
C LYS A 424 12.19 0.82 -13.51
N VAL A 425 11.91 -0.46 -13.35
CA VAL A 425 10.60 -1.03 -12.98
C VAL A 425 10.80 -2.25 -12.09
N GLY A 426 9.79 -2.65 -11.32
CA GLY A 426 9.84 -3.85 -10.49
C GLY A 426 9.77 -5.17 -11.29
N ALA A 427 10.28 -6.26 -10.72
CA ALA A 427 10.29 -7.58 -11.40
C ALA A 427 8.87 -8.09 -11.69
N ASP A 428 7.91 -7.77 -10.82
CA ASP A 428 6.50 -8.14 -10.99
C ASP A 428 5.86 -7.40 -12.17
N GLU A 429 6.28 -6.17 -12.46
CA GLU A 429 5.79 -5.45 -13.64
C GLU A 429 6.35 -6.07 -14.92
N VAL A 430 7.66 -6.36 -14.94
CA VAL A 430 8.34 -7.00 -16.08
C VAL A 430 7.68 -8.33 -16.42
N ALA A 431 7.49 -9.19 -15.43
CA ALA A 431 6.90 -10.50 -15.64
C ALA A 431 5.41 -10.41 -16.05
N SER A 432 4.70 -9.33 -15.68
CA SER A 432 3.29 -9.14 -16.04
C SER A 432 3.21 -8.78 -17.53
N TYR A 433 4.07 -7.87 -17.98
CA TYR A 433 4.17 -7.49 -19.39
C TYR A 433 4.71 -8.60 -20.30
N LEU A 434 5.48 -9.54 -19.76
CA LEU A 434 5.89 -10.76 -20.49
C LEU A 434 4.83 -11.87 -20.48
N GLY A 435 3.70 -11.68 -19.79
CA GLY A 435 2.59 -12.63 -19.75
C GLY A 435 2.85 -13.88 -18.91
N PHE A 436 3.69 -13.78 -17.89
CA PHE A 436 3.95 -14.92 -16.99
C PHE A 436 2.80 -15.08 -16.00
N GLU A 437 2.21 -16.28 -15.96
CA GLU A 437 1.16 -16.63 -15.00
C GLU A 437 1.70 -16.63 -13.56
N ARG A 438 0.82 -16.28 -12.61
CA ARG A 438 1.14 -16.26 -11.17
C ARG A 438 -0.04 -16.75 -10.35
N GLU A 439 0.25 -17.54 -9.34
CA GLU A 439 -0.75 -17.93 -8.35
C GLU A 439 -1.03 -16.79 -7.36
N PHE A 440 0.02 -16.08 -6.93
CA PHE A 440 -0.07 -14.98 -5.97
C PHE A 440 0.73 -13.76 -6.44
N THR A 441 0.24 -12.58 -6.07
CA THR A 441 0.92 -11.29 -6.28
C THR A 441 1.57 -10.80 -4.98
N ILE A 442 2.43 -9.78 -5.09
CA ILE A 442 2.96 -9.10 -3.89
C ILE A 442 1.85 -8.46 -3.05
N ASP A 443 0.74 -8.05 -3.67
CA ASP A 443 -0.42 -7.50 -2.95
C ASP A 443 -1.16 -8.58 -2.15
N ASP A 444 -1.24 -9.82 -2.66
CA ASP A 444 -1.79 -10.94 -1.89
C ASP A 444 -0.96 -11.24 -0.64
N VAL A 445 0.37 -11.12 -0.75
CA VAL A 445 1.30 -11.22 0.39
C VAL A 445 1.09 -10.06 1.35
N ARG A 446 0.98 -8.82 0.85
CA ARG A 446 0.72 -7.62 1.66
C ARG A 446 -0.58 -7.73 2.45
N ARG A 447 -1.69 -8.13 1.81
CA ARG A 447 -3.00 -8.30 2.47
C ARG A 447 -2.96 -9.37 3.56
N GLU A 448 -2.32 -10.51 3.30
CA GLU A 448 -2.18 -11.57 4.30
C GLU A 448 -1.26 -11.15 5.45
N TYR A 449 -0.25 -10.34 5.15
CA TYR A 449 0.65 -9.77 6.15
C TYR A 449 -0.10 -8.82 7.07
N GLU A 450 -0.89 -7.88 6.53
CA GLU A 450 -1.75 -6.98 7.30
C GLU A 450 -2.75 -7.74 8.18
N GLU A 451 -3.38 -8.79 7.63
CA GLU A 451 -4.29 -9.67 8.38
C GLU A 451 -3.57 -10.40 9.52
N SER A 452 -2.37 -10.90 9.26
CA SER A 452 -1.53 -11.58 10.27
C SER A 452 -1.14 -10.61 11.38
N MET A 453 -0.68 -9.40 11.03
CA MET A 453 -0.33 -8.34 11.97
C MET A 453 -1.53 -7.95 12.84
N ARG A 454 -2.71 -7.80 12.24
CA ARG A 454 -3.95 -7.52 12.98
C ARG A 454 -4.27 -8.59 14.01
N ARG A 455 -4.04 -9.87 13.69
CA ARG A 455 -4.31 -11.00 14.60
C ARG A 455 -3.28 -11.11 15.71
N ILE A 456 -1.99 -10.95 15.42
CA ILE A 456 -0.93 -11.15 16.42
C ILE A 456 -0.83 -10.01 17.44
N ARG A 457 -1.26 -8.79 17.09
CA ARG A 457 -1.24 -7.62 17.99
C ARG A 457 -1.90 -7.84 19.35
N SER A 458 -2.93 -8.69 19.41
CA SER A 458 -3.66 -9.01 20.65
C SER A 458 -3.22 -10.32 21.32
N LEU A 459 -2.19 -10.98 20.78
CA LEU A 459 -1.77 -12.31 21.21
C LEU A 459 -0.36 -12.31 21.81
N PRO A 460 -0.06 -13.22 22.76
CA PRO A 460 1.29 -13.39 23.27
C PRO A 460 2.23 -13.91 22.17
N TYR A 461 3.50 -13.50 22.25
CA TYR A 461 4.56 -13.84 21.30
C TYR A 461 4.61 -15.33 20.92
N SER A 462 4.43 -16.22 21.91
CA SER A 462 4.47 -17.67 21.72
C SER A 462 3.43 -18.22 20.73
N LYS A 463 2.38 -17.46 20.43
CA LYS A 463 1.34 -17.85 19.46
C LYS A 463 1.56 -17.29 18.07
N TRP A 464 2.46 -16.32 17.87
CA TRP A 464 2.53 -15.55 16.63
C TRP A 464 2.76 -16.42 15.39
N LEU A 465 3.71 -17.36 15.46
CA LEU A 465 4.02 -18.26 14.33
C LEU A 465 2.84 -19.13 13.87
N ALA A 466 1.90 -19.45 14.76
CA ALA A 466 0.70 -20.19 14.39
C ALA A 466 -0.25 -19.34 13.53
N PHE A 467 -0.24 -18.02 13.71
CA PHE A 467 -1.08 -17.07 12.97
C PHE A 467 -0.42 -16.55 11.69
N THR A 468 0.85 -16.90 11.42
CA THR A 468 1.57 -16.54 10.18
C THR A 468 1.71 -17.72 9.21
N GLN A 469 0.98 -18.83 9.42
CA GLN A 469 1.06 -20.02 8.54
C GLN A 469 0.58 -19.72 7.12
N TYR A 470 -0.57 -19.05 6.98
CA TYR A 470 -1.11 -18.65 5.68
C TYR A 470 -0.22 -17.61 4.98
N LEU A 471 0.30 -16.64 5.74
CA LEU A 471 1.30 -15.69 5.26
C LEU A 471 2.53 -16.40 4.71
N SER A 472 3.07 -17.36 5.46
CA SER A 472 4.26 -18.11 5.06
C SER A 472 4.01 -18.90 3.77
N LYS A 473 2.88 -19.60 3.68
CA LYS A 473 2.51 -20.37 2.48
C LYS A 473 2.40 -19.48 1.23
N LYS A 474 1.67 -18.35 1.34
CA LYS A 474 1.52 -17.41 0.21
C LYS A 474 2.86 -16.80 -0.18
N THR A 475 3.65 -16.37 0.80
CA THR A 475 4.96 -15.75 0.56
C THR A 475 5.94 -16.72 -0.10
N GLU A 476 5.98 -17.97 0.34
CA GLU A 476 6.83 -19.00 -0.27
C GLU A 476 6.43 -19.28 -1.72
N SER A 477 5.14 -19.41 -2.02
CA SER A 477 4.67 -19.63 -3.40
C SER A 477 5.02 -18.44 -4.29
N TYR A 478 4.66 -17.23 -3.85
CA TYR A 478 4.98 -15.98 -4.52
C TYR A 478 6.49 -15.84 -4.82
N LEU A 479 7.35 -16.09 -3.82
CA LEU A 479 8.79 -15.86 -3.98
C LEU A 479 9.46 -16.92 -4.88
N ARG A 480 8.96 -18.16 -4.89
CA ARG A 480 9.40 -19.20 -5.85
C ARG A 480 9.07 -18.79 -7.29
N GLU A 481 7.83 -18.38 -7.53
CA GLU A 481 7.41 -17.88 -8.85
C GLU A 481 8.19 -16.63 -9.25
N ARG A 482 8.42 -15.69 -8.33
CA ARG A 482 9.21 -14.49 -8.60
C ARG A 482 10.67 -14.81 -8.94
N ALA A 483 11.31 -15.74 -8.24
CA ALA A 483 12.67 -16.19 -8.60
C ALA A 483 12.70 -16.77 -10.01
N GLN A 484 11.72 -17.60 -10.39
CA GLN A 484 11.60 -18.11 -11.75
C GLN A 484 11.36 -16.97 -12.77
N ASN A 485 10.51 -16.01 -12.45
CA ASN A 485 10.21 -14.87 -13.30
C ASN A 485 11.45 -13.97 -13.52
N ILE A 486 12.28 -13.75 -12.51
CA ILE A 486 13.56 -13.04 -12.64
C ILE A 486 14.50 -13.77 -13.61
N TYR A 487 14.57 -15.10 -13.52
CA TYR A 487 15.35 -15.93 -14.44
C TYR A 487 14.86 -15.79 -15.89
N LEU A 488 13.55 -15.92 -16.11
CA LEU A 488 12.96 -15.81 -17.44
C LEU A 488 13.10 -14.40 -18.01
N ALA A 489 12.90 -13.38 -17.18
CA ALA A 489 13.11 -11.98 -17.57
C ALA A 489 14.56 -11.74 -17.99
N PHE A 490 15.55 -12.27 -17.26
CA PHE A 490 16.94 -12.19 -17.65
C PHE A 490 17.21 -12.81 -19.02
N LEU A 491 16.70 -14.03 -19.27
CA LEU A 491 16.85 -14.69 -20.57
C LEU A 491 16.20 -13.90 -21.71
N ALA A 492 15.00 -13.35 -21.47
CA ALA A 492 14.31 -12.53 -22.45
C ALA A 492 15.10 -11.26 -22.78
N LEU A 493 15.53 -10.52 -21.75
CA LEU A 493 16.31 -9.29 -21.92
C LEU A 493 17.66 -9.53 -22.60
N ARG A 494 18.32 -10.65 -22.28
CA ARG A 494 19.57 -11.05 -22.95
C ARG A 494 19.33 -11.32 -24.44
N SER A 495 18.30 -12.09 -24.79
CA SER A 495 17.93 -12.39 -26.18
C SER A 495 17.61 -11.11 -26.97
N ILE A 496 16.88 -10.18 -26.36
CA ILE A 496 16.60 -8.85 -26.96
C ILE A 496 17.91 -8.08 -27.18
N THR A 497 18.82 -8.08 -26.21
CA THR A 497 20.11 -7.37 -26.32
C THR A 497 20.97 -7.94 -27.45
N GLU A 498 21.05 -9.27 -27.55
CA GLU A 498 21.78 -9.95 -28.63
C GLU A 498 21.19 -9.60 -30.00
N ARG A 499 19.86 -9.63 -30.14
CA ARG A 499 19.17 -9.25 -31.39
C ARG A 499 19.42 -7.79 -31.78
N LEU A 500 19.38 -6.86 -30.83
CA LEU A 500 19.64 -5.44 -31.09
C LEU A 500 21.08 -5.19 -31.56
N LYS A 501 22.07 -5.93 -31.01
CA LYS A 501 23.46 -5.86 -31.48
C LYS A 501 23.60 -6.36 -32.91
N THR A 502 22.97 -7.50 -33.24
CA THR A 502 23.02 -8.06 -34.60
C THR A 502 22.41 -7.12 -35.63
N VAL A 503 21.31 -6.43 -35.30
CA VAL A 503 20.68 -5.44 -36.20
C VAL A 503 21.58 -4.21 -36.38
N ALA A 504 22.17 -3.70 -35.29
CA ALA A 504 23.09 -2.57 -35.35
C ALA A 504 24.36 -2.88 -36.17
N GLU A 505 24.87 -4.11 -36.09
CA GLU A 505 26.01 -4.60 -36.88
C GLU A 505 25.64 -4.85 -38.36
N ALA A 506 24.38 -5.15 -38.66
CA ALA A 506 23.88 -5.38 -40.01
C ALA A 506 23.59 -4.07 -40.80
N GLY A 507 23.61 -2.90 -40.15
CA GLY A 507 23.49 -1.60 -40.82
C GLY A 507 22.11 -1.26 -41.36
N GLU A 508 21.05 -1.95 -40.94
CA GLU A 508 19.66 -1.62 -41.28
C GLU A 508 19.11 -0.62 -40.25
N TRP A 509 19.15 0.68 -40.57
CA TRP A 509 18.43 1.76 -39.87
C TRP A 509 17.20 2.18 -40.65
#